data_AF-A0A2N5FD02-F1
#
_entry.id   AF-A0A2N5FD02-F1
#
_cell.length_a   1.000
_cell.length_b   1.000
_cell.length_c   1.000
_cell.angle_alpha   90.00
_cell.angle_beta   90.00
_cell.angle_gamma   90.00
#
_symmetry.space_group_name_H-M   'P 1'
#
loop_
_entity.id
_entity.type
_entity.pdbx_description
1 polymer ?
#
loop_
_entity_poly.entity_id
_entity_poly.type
_entity_poly.pdbx_seq_one_letter_code
_entity_poly.pdbx_strand_id
1 'polypeptide(L)'
;MKSSVWIDGNKETVWKAVTDEDKLSQWYAPGSPWDIPDLKVGEKIIFTLMPSAHNNLKEKLPMFLTIEKVSTYEEFSFYADTQQILISILLEEVANGTKVTMNMGGFDASLENLKALVEGKEIPYK
;
A
#
# COMPACT_ATOMS: atom_id res chain seq x y z
N MET A 1 -13.90 6.60 -8.75
CA MET A 1 -12.81 7.62 -8.69
C MET A 1 -11.54 6.92 -8.23
N LYS A 2 -10.36 7.47 -8.53
CA LYS A 2 -9.05 6.97 -8.07
C LYS A 2 -8.50 7.90 -6.99
N SER A 3 -7.68 7.38 -6.08
CA SER A 3 -6.88 8.19 -5.15
C SER A 3 -5.44 8.30 -5.66
N SER A 4 -4.83 9.47 -5.53
CA SER A 4 -3.44 9.69 -5.95
C SER A 4 -2.73 10.74 -5.11
N VAL A 5 -1.41 10.60 -4.96
CA VAL A 5 -0.55 11.57 -4.26
C VAL A 5 0.74 11.76 -5.04
N TRP A 6 1.31 12.97 -4.98
CA TRP A 6 2.67 13.24 -5.46
C TRP A 6 3.65 13.23 -4.28
N ILE A 7 4.77 12.53 -4.44
CA ILE A 7 5.77 12.31 -3.39
C ILE A 7 7.12 12.85 -3.86
N ASP A 8 7.77 13.63 -3.00
CA ASP A 8 9.16 14.06 -3.18
C ASP A 8 10.11 12.89 -2.86
N GLY A 9 10.15 11.92 -3.77
CA GLY A 9 10.94 10.71 -3.65
C GLY A 9 11.09 10.01 -5.00
N ASN A 10 12.26 9.41 -5.24
CA ASN A 10 12.51 8.67 -6.47
C ASN A 10 11.71 7.35 -6.51
N LYS A 11 11.54 6.79 -7.72
CA LYS A 11 10.77 5.56 -7.93
C LYS A 11 11.29 4.38 -7.12
N GLU A 12 12.60 4.27 -6.90
CA GLU A 12 13.20 3.18 -6.13
C GLU A 12 12.76 3.22 -4.66
N THR A 13 12.83 4.39 -4.04
CA THR A 13 12.43 4.58 -2.63
C THR A 13 10.94 4.35 -2.46
N VAL A 14 10.12 4.89 -3.37
CA VAL A 14 8.67 4.70 -3.35
C VAL A 14 8.29 3.25 -3.62
N TRP A 15 8.97 2.57 -4.55
CA TRP A 15 8.75 1.16 -4.84
C TRP A 15 9.01 0.28 -3.62
N LYS A 16 10.13 0.53 -2.93
CA LYS A 16 10.42 -0.17 -1.67
C LYS A 16 9.31 0.08 -0.66
N ALA A 17 8.82 1.32 -0.52
CA ALA A 17 7.74 1.63 0.42
C ALA A 17 6.41 0.92 0.11
N VAL A 18 6.11 0.59 -1.16
CA VAL A 18 4.85 -0.07 -1.55
C VAL A 18 4.97 -1.59 -1.70
N THR A 19 6.17 -2.17 -1.61
CA THR A 19 6.39 -3.63 -1.79
C THR A 19 7.02 -4.33 -0.58
N ASP A 20 7.66 -3.58 0.31
CA ASP A 20 8.26 -4.09 1.55
C ASP A 20 7.19 -4.18 2.65
N GLU A 21 7.07 -5.35 3.28
CA GLU A 21 6.02 -5.64 4.26
C GLU A 21 6.07 -4.73 5.50
N ASP A 22 7.27 -4.42 6.00
CA ASP A 22 7.47 -3.54 7.14
C ASP A 22 7.06 -2.10 6.82
N LYS A 23 7.29 -1.64 5.59
CA LYS A 23 6.88 -0.29 5.15
C LYS A 23 5.38 -0.23 4.89
N LEU A 24 4.80 -1.23 4.22
CA LEU A 24 3.36 -1.31 4.01
C LEU A 24 2.58 -1.25 5.33
N SER A 25 3.08 -1.96 6.35
CA SER A 25 2.53 -1.98 7.71
C SER A 25 2.55 -0.61 8.41
N GLN A 26 3.38 0.34 7.94
CA GLN A 26 3.49 1.68 8.48
C GLN A 26 2.53 2.69 7.86
N TRP A 27 2.11 2.53 6.61
CA TRP A 27 1.34 3.56 5.90
C TRP A 27 -0.01 3.12 5.37
N TYR A 28 -0.16 1.86 4.92
CA TYR A 28 -1.37 1.41 4.22
C TYR A 28 -2.59 1.42 5.14
N ALA A 29 -2.40 0.82 6.32
CA ALA A 29 -3.29 0.91 7.47
C ALA A 29 -2.39 0.77 8.71
N PRO A 30 -1.92 1.88 9.31
CA PRO A 30 -0.87 1.83 10.33
C PRO A 30 -1.20 0.87 11.47
N GLY A 31 -0.20 0.06 11.87
CA GLY A 31 -0.34 -0.96 12.91
C GLY A 31 -0.98 -2.27 12.45
N SER A 32 -1.41 -2.38 11.18
CA SER A 32 -1.93 -3.61 10.58
C SER A 32 -0.83 -4.30 9.77
N PRO A 33 -0.32 -5.48 10.19
CA PRO A 33 0.85 -6.07 9.56
C PRO A 33 0.55 -6.73 8.23
N TRP A 34 1.56 -6.72 7.37
CA TRP A 34 1.67 -7.48 6.14
C TRP A 34 2.66 -8.63 6.31
N ASP A 35 2.38 -9.77 5.70
CA ASP A 35 3.29 -10.91 5.55
C ASP A 35 3.38 -11.21 4.05
N ILE A 36 4.53 -10.91 3.46
CA ILE A 36 4.83 -11.05 2.03
C ILE A 36 6.04 -11.98 1.90
N PRO A 37 5.81 -13.31 1.81
CA PRO A 37 6.91 -14.29 1.80
C PRO A 37 7.86 -14.12 0.61
N ASP A 38 7.32 -13.76 -0.56
CA ASP A 38 8.08 -13.53 -1.78
C ASP A 38 7.35 -12.52 -2.68
N LEU A 39 8.11 -11.61 -3.30
CA LEU A 39 7.55 -10.61 -4.19
C LEU A 39 7.45 -11.18 -5.62
N LYS A 40 6.56 -12.15 -5.82
CA LYS A 40 6.33 -12.79 -7.12
C LYS A 40 4.85 -12.95 -7.45
N VAL A 41 4.53 -12.90 -8.75
CA VAL A 41 3.15 -13.14 -9.23
C VAL A 41 2.68 -14.53 -8.79
N GLY A 42 1.44 -14.59 -8.30
CA GLY A 42 0.81 -15.79 -7.76
C GLY A 42 1.12 -16.07 -6.29
N GLU A 43 2.04 -15.34 -5.65
CA GLU A 43 2.33 -15.52 -4.23
C GLU A 43 1.14 -15.10 -3.34
N LYS A 44 0.98 -15.79 -2.22
CA LYS A 44 -0.04 -15.46 -1.23
C LYS A 44 0.51 -14.50 -0.18
N ILE A 45 -0.22 -13.42 0.05
CA ILE A 45 0.04 -12.43 1.09
C ILE A 45 -1.02 -12.57 2.17
N ILE A 46 -0.62 -12.38 3.42
CA ILE A 46 -1.56 -12.18 4.53
C ILE A 46 -1.48 -10.72 4.98
N PHE A 47 -2.59 -10.00 4.86
CA PHE A 47 -2.76 -8.68 5.47
C PHE A 47 -3.69 -8.81 6.67
N THR A 48 -3.19 -8.51 7.87
CA THR A 48 -4.00 -8.60 9.09
C THR A 48 -4.47 -7.22 9.52
N LEU A 49 -5.74 -6.90 9.27
CA LEU A 49 -6.32 -5.65 9.71
C LEU A 49 -6.54 -5.67 11.22
N MET A 50 -5.91 -4.74 11.92
CA MET A 50 -6.01 -4.61 13.37
C MET A 50 -7.15 -3.67 13.77
N PRO A 51 -7.79 -3.88 14.95
CA PRO A 51 -8.67 -2.89 15.55
C PRO A 51 -7.99 -1.52 15.65
N SER A 52 -8.69 -0.46 15.23
CA SER A 52 -8.18 0.91 15.29
C SER A 52 -9.33 1.90 15.51
N ALA A 53 -9.01 3.17 15.76
CA ALA A 53 -10.02 4.23 15.84
C ALA A 53 -10.74 4.49 14.51
N HIS A 54 -10.19 3.99 13.39
CA HIS A 54 -10.70 4.20 12.03
C HIS A 54 -11.55 3.03 11.53
N ASN A 55 -11.69 1.97 12.32
CA ASN A 55 -12.52 0.82 11.98
C ASN A 55 -13.33 0.34 13.19
N ASN A 56 -14.38 -0.44 12.95
CA ASN A 56 -15.27 -0.96 14.00
C ASN A 56 -14.87 -2.38 14.45
N LEU A 57 -13.63 -2.80 14.21
CA LEU A 57 -13.20 -4.14 14.57
C LEU A 57 -12.96 -4.24 16.08
N LYS A 58 -13.38 -5.37 16.65
CA LYS A 58 -13.07 -5.74 18.04
C LYS A 58 -11.90 -6.71 18.14
N GLU A 59 -11.67 -7.47 17.07
CA GLU A 59 -10.64 -8.48 16.94
C GLU A 59 -9.90 -8.29 15.61
N LYS A 60 -8.69 -8.83 15.52
CA LYS A 60 -7.91 -8.79 14.27
C LYS A 60 -8.60 -9.60 13.18
N LEU A 61 -8.52 -9.10 11.95
CA LEU A 61 -9.11 -9.73 10.77
C LEU A 61 -8.02 -10.04 9.73
N PRO A 62 -7.57 -11.31 9.61
CA PRO A 62 -6.67 -11.68 8.53
C PRO A 62 -7.40 -11.70 7.19
N MET A 63 -6.77 -11.14 6.16
CA MET A 63 -7.21 -11.14 4.78
C MET A 63 -6.14 -11.80 3.92
N PHE A 64 -6.58 -12.70 3.05
CA PHE A 64 -5.72 -13.40 2.11
C PHE A 64 -5.75 -12.71 0.75
N LEU A 65 -4.57 -12.38 0.25
CA LEU A 65 -4.38 -11.68 -1.02
C LEU A 65 -3.49 -12.51 -1.93
N THR A 66 -3.63 -12.31 -3.24
CA THR A 66 -2.77 -12.94 -4.26
C THR A 66 -2.05 -11.85 -5.03
N ILE A 67 -0.72 -11.92 -5.16
CA ILE A 67 0.01 -10.98 -6.01
C ILE A 67 -0.37 -11.22 -7.48
N GLU A 68 -0.91 -10.20 -8.13
CA GLU A 68 -1.32 -10.27 -9.54
C GLU A 68 -0.26 -9.69 -10.47
N LYS A 69 0.46 -8.66 -10.04
CA LYS A 69 1.49 -8.01 -10.86
C LYS A 69 2.61 -7.44 -10.02
N VAL A 70 3.83 -7.64 -10.52
CA VAL A 70 5.07 -7.02 -10.05
C VAL A 70 5.80 -6.50 -11.28
N SER A 71 5.61 -5.22 -11.62
CA SER A 71 6.41 -4.51 -12.61
C SER A 71 7.29 -3.52 -11.85
N THR A 72 8.56 -3.86 -11.67
CA THR A 72 9.49 -3.09 -10.85
C THR A 72 9.47 -1.61 -11.22
N TYR A 73 9.25 -0.74 -10.24
CA TYR A 73 9.16 0.72 -10.37
C TYR A 73 7.96 1.25 -11.17
N GLU A 74 6.97 0.41 -11.46
CA GLU A 74 5.79 0.78 -12.26
C GLU A 74 4.48 0.37 -11.63
N GLU A 75 4.33 -0.90 -11.24
CA GLU A 75 3.06 -1.41 -10.74
C GLU A 75 3.24 -2.57 -9.77
N PHE A 76 2.62 -2.45 -8.61
CA PHE A 76 2.38 -3.56 -7.69
C PHE A 76 0.88 -3.73 -7.52
N SER A 77 0.36 -4.92 -7.79
CA SER A 77 -1.06 -5.21 -7.63
C SER A 77 -1.31 -6.55 -6.99
N PHE A 78 -2.39 -6.63 -6.22
CA PHE A 78 -2.84 -7.83 -5.55
C PHE A 78 -4.36 -7.93 -5.57
N TYR A 79 -4.86 -9.16 -5.65
CA TYR A 79 -6.27 -9.48 -5.57
C TYR A 79 -6.63 -9.83 -4.13
N ALA A 80 -7.64 -9.19 -3.57
CA ALA A 80 -8.17 -9.56 -2.26
C ALA A 80 -9.22 -10.65 -2.42
N ASP A 81 -8.85 -11.89 -2.06
CA ASP A 81 -9.59 -13.10 -2.44
C ASP A 81 -11.03 -13.11 -1.91
N THR A 82 -11.25 -12.61 -0.68
CA THR A 82 -12.57 -12.61 -0.04
C THR A 82 -13.46 -11.49 -0.57
N GLN A 83 -12.90 -10.30 -0.79
CA GLN A 83 -13.63 -9.13 -1.29
C GLN A 83 -13.80 -9.15 -2.81
N GLN A 84 -13.12 -10.06 -3.50
CA GLN A 84 -13.11 -10.20 -4.95
C GLN A 84 -12.75 -8.90 -5.68
N ILE A 85 -11.73 -8.21 -5.18
CA ILE A 85 -11.33 -6.90 -5.68
C ILE A 85 -9.83 -6.85 -6.00
N LEU A 86 -9.50 -6.30 -7.17
CA LEU A 86 -8.13 -6.01 -7.57
C LEU A 86 -7.72 -4.65 -7.05
N ILE A 87 -6.63 -4.60 -6.28
CA ILE A 87 -5.99 -3.36 -5.84
C ILE A 87 -4.68 -3.23 -6.61
N SER A 88 -4.47 -2.08 -7.25
CA SER A 88 -3.26 -1.78 -8.01
C SER A 88 -2.70 -0.42 -7.59
N ILE A 89 -1.39 -0.40 -7.35
CA ILE A 89 -0.57 0.74 -6.98
C ILE A 89 0.33 1.07 -8.17
N LEU A 90 0.05 2.17 -8.86
CA LEU A 90 0.79 2.64 -10.03
C LEU A 90 1.78 3.74 -9.65
N LEU A 91 3.01 3.64 -10.15
CA LEU A 91 4.09 4.60 -9.94
C LEU A 91 4.49 5.27 -11.25
N GLU A 92 4.31 6.58 -11.31
CA GLU A 92 4.67 7.41 -12.47
C GLU A 92 5.70 8.46 -12.03
N GLU A 93 6.77 8.64 -12.80
CA GLU A 93 7.72 9.73 -12.54
C GLU A 93 7.12 11.04 -13.04
N VAL A 94 7.03 12.04 -12.17
CA VAL A 94 6.41 13.34 -12.47
C VAL A 94 7.19 14.44 -11.77
N ALA A 95 7.69 15.41 -12.54
CA ALA A 95 8.34 16.63 -12.03
C ALA A 95 9.42 16.35 -10.96
N ASN A 96 10.33 15.41 -11.23
CA ASN A 96 11.42 14.95 -10.33
C ASN A 96 10.96 14.23 -9.05
N GLY A 97 9.67 13.94 -8.90
CA GLY A 97 9.13 13.08 -7.86
C GLY A 97 8.40 11.88 -8.46
N THR A 98 7.67 11.16 -7.59
CA THR A 98 6.87 10.01 -8.01
C THR A 98 5.41 10.27 -7.67
N LYS A 99 4.53 10.17 -8.66
CA LYS A 99 3.10 10.12 -8.46
C LYS A 99 2.69 8.67 -8.21
N VAL A 100 2.01 8.44 -7.09
CA VAL A 100 1.44 7.13 -6.73
C VAL A 100 -0.07 7.20 -6.93
N THR A 101 -0.65 6.23 -7.62
CA THR A 101 -2.09 6.16 -7.88
C THR A 101 -2.63 4.79 -7.49
N MET A 102 -3.65 4.79 -6.63
CA MET A 102 -4.47 3.61 -6.36
C MET A 102 -5.56 3.51 -7.43
N ASN A 103 -5.84 2.31 -7.95
CA ASN A 103 -6.84 2.11 -9.00
C ASN A 103 -8.30 2.40 -8.58
N MET A 104 -8.55 2.65 -7.29
CA MET A 104 -9.84 3.06 -6.74
C MET A 104 -9.67 4.16 -5.66
N GLY A 105 -10.79 4.74 -5.23
CA GLY A 105 -10.82 5.78 -4.21
C GLY A 105 -10.86 5.22 -2.80
N GLY A 106 -10.82 6.11 -1.79
CA GLY A 106 -10.86 5.72 -0.38
C GLY A 106 -9.48 5.46 0.23
N PHE A 107 -8.42 5.73 -0.53
CA PHE A 107 -7.02 5.58 -0.08
C PHE A 107 -6.32 6.91 0.17
N ASP A 108 -7.03 8.03 0.14
CA ASP A 108 -6.42 9.36 0.23
C ASP A 108 -5.61 9.53 1.54
N ALA A 109 -6.17 9.11 2.69
CA ALA A 109 -5.46 9.14 3.96
C ALA A 109 -4.24 8.19 4.00
N SER A 110 -4.37 6.98 3.46
CA SER A 110 -3.25 6.04 3.34
C SER A 110 -2.14 6.59 2.44
N LEU A 111 -2.49 7.25 1.34
CA LEU A 111 -1.52 7.85 0.43
C LEU A 111 -0.79 9.05 1.05
N GLU A 112 -1.46 9.84 1.89
CA GLU A 112 -0.78 10.87 2.68
C GLU A 112 0.18 10.25 3.72
N ASN A 113 -0.16 9.10 4.31
CA ASN A 113 0.79 8.35 5.14
C ASN A 113 2.00 7.86 4.33
N LEU A 114 1.80 7.35 3.11
CA LEU A 114 2.89 6.92 2.24
C LEU A 114 3.82 8.08 1.91
N LYS A 115 3.25 9.23 1.56
CA LYS A 115 3.99 10.46 1.31
C LYS A 115 4.83 10.85 2.53
N ALA A 116 4.21 10.90 3.71
CA ALA A 116 4.92 11.23 4.95
C ALA A 116 6.06 10.25 5.24
N LEU A 117 5.82 8.94 5.08
CA LEU A 117 6.83 7.91 5.29
C LEU A 117 8.04 8.10 4.37
N VAL A 118 7.81 8.28 3.07
CA VAL A 118 8.88 8.43 2.08
C VAL A 118 9.66 9.74 2.28
N GLU A 119 8.97 10.81 2.63
CA GLU A 119 9.58 12.13 2.85
C GLU A 119 10.20 12.30 4.25
N GLY A 120 10.20 11.24 5.07
CA GLY A 120 10.79 11.27 6.42
C GLY A 120 10.03 12.15 7.42
N LYS A 121 8.71 12.28 7.26
CA LYS A 121 7.81 13.06 8.12
C LYS A 121 6.99 12.17 9.04
N GLU A 122 6.36 12.77 10.04
CA GLU A 122 5.43 12.06 10.91
C GLU A 122 4.18 11.59 10.14
N ILE A 123 3.76 10.33 10.36
CA ILE A 123 2.57 9.73 9.77
C ILE A 123 1.30 10.43 10.31
N PRO A 124 0.51 11.10 9.45
CA PRO A 124 -0.62 11.93 9.88
C PRO A 124 -1.88 11.13 10.28
N TYR A 125 -2.11 9.94 9.71
CA TYR A 125 -3.32 9.14 9.94
C TYR A 125 -2.97 7.76 10.52
N LYS A 126 -2.66 7.71 11.82
CA LYS A 126 -2.38 6.47 12.59
C LYS A 126 -3.66 5.84 13.14
#